data_AF-A0A7S0X0M4-F1
#
_entry.id   AF-A0A7S0X0M4-F1
#
_cell.length_a   1.000
_cell.length_b   1.000
_cell.length_c   1.000
_cell.angle_alpha   90.00
_cell.angle_beta   90.00
_cell.angle_gamma   90.00
#
_symmetry.space_group_name_H-M   'P 1'
#
loop_
_entity.id
_entity.type
_entity.pdbx_description
1 polymer ?
#
loop_
_entity_poly.entity_id
_entity_poly.type
_entity_poly.pdbx_seq_one_letter_code
_entity_poly.pdbx_strand_id
1 'polypeptide(L)'
;SLSIPKCRPLSPGEVLGCTAPTLTTHADAIVFVADGRFHLEAIMIANPTVPAYRYDPYSRLLTREQYDQAGMRAARRKAVESARGAQHWGVVLGTLGRQGNPALAATLTQHLQAAGARVTLFLVS
;
A
#
# COMPACT_ATOMS: atom_id res chain seq x y z
N SER A 1 -5.33 -26.39 -5.99
CA SER A 1 -4.27 -26.64 -4.97
C SER A 1 -4.21 -25.44 -4.03
N LEU A 2 -3.59 -25.58 -2.84
CA LEU A 2 -3.41 -24.48 -1.89
C LEU A 2 -1.99 -23.90 -2.02
N SER A 3 -1.88 -22.57 -2.09
CA SER A 3 -0.61 -21.84 -2.07
C SER A 3 -0.62 -20.81 -0.94
N ILE A 4 0.49 -20.74 -0.18
CA ILE A 4 0.66 -19.81 0.95
C ILE A 4 1.86 -18.91 0.63
N PRO A 5 1.64 -17.71 0.06
CA PRO A 5 2.73 -16.81 -0.33
C PRO A 5 3.46 -16.26 0.91
N LYS A 6 4.71 -15.83 0.73
CA LYS A 6 5.54 -15.26 1.80
C LYS A 6 6.28 -14.01 1.31
N CYS A 7 6.04 -12.88 1.97
CA CYS A 7 6.84 -11.66 1.83
C CYS A 7 7.85 -11.59 2.97
N ARG A 8 9.13 -11.88 2.73
CA ARG A 8 10.16 -11.71 3.78
C ARG A 8 10.21 -10.23 4.21
N PRO A 9 10.32 -9.95 5.52
CA PRO A 9 10.62 -10.85 6.63
C PRO A 9 9.42 -11.54 7.30
N LEU A 10 8.20 -11.34 6.79
CA LEU A 10 6.97 -11.88 7.37
C LEU A 10 6.92 -13.41 7.29
N SER A 11 6.08 -14.01 8.14
CA SER A 11 5.77 -15.44 8.13
C SER A 11 4.96 -15.82 6.88
N PRO A 12 4.96 -17.11 6.47
CA PRO A 12 4.10 -17.57 5.38
C PRO A 12 2.62 -17.21 5.65
N GLY A 13 1.95 -16.63 4.66
CA GLY A 13 0.53 -16.21 4.75
C GLY A 13 0.29 -14.89 5.47
N GLU A 14 1.32 -14.31 6.09
CA GLU A 14 1.21 -13.02 6.77
C GLU A 14 1.30 -11.86 5.77
N VAL A 15 0.45 -10.84 5.96
CA VAL A 15 0.41 -9.61 5.18
C VAL A 15 0.25 -8.40 6.10
N LEU A 16 0.89 -7.29 5.73
CA LEU A 16 0.76 -6.00 6.40
C LEU A 16 0.19 -4.96 5.43
N GLY A 17 -0.36 -3.86 5.95
CA GLY A 17 -0.99 -2.84 5.09
C GLY A 17 0.00 -2.19 4.13
N CYS A 18 1.29 -2.19 4.51
CA CYS A 18 2.40 -1.72 3.69
C CYS A 18 3.16 -2.84 2.94
N THR A 19 2.81 -4.12 3.15
CA THR A 19 3.56 -5.27 2.61
C THR A 19 2.61 -6.40 2.23
N ALA A 20 2.41 -6.61 0.93
CA ALA A 20 1.60 -7.71 0.39
C ALA A 20 2.30 -8.36 -0.82
N PRO A 21 2.12 -9.68 -1.06
CA PRO A 21 2.75 -10.37 -2.17
C PRO A 21 2.05 -10.08 -3.51
N THR A 22 2.84 -9.98 -4.58
CA THR A 22 2.33 -10.16 -5.95
C THR A 22 2.34 -11.65 -6.28
N LEU A 23 1.18 -12.19 -6.65
CA LEU A 23 1.01 -13.61 -6.98
C LEU A 23 1.62 -13.88 -8.37
N THR A 24 2.64 -14.72 -8.42
CA THR A 24 3.36 -15.06 -9.67
C THR A 24 2.74 -16.23 -10.43
N THR A 25 1.95 -17.05 -9.74
CA THR A 25 1.20 -18.17 -10.31
C THR A 25 -0.26 -17.81 -10.44
N HIS A 26 -0.94 -18.34 -11.46
CA HIS A 26 -2.39 -18.19 -11.59
C HIS A 26 -3.09 -18.73 -10.32
N ALA A 27 -3.83 -17.85 -9.64
CA ALA A 27 -4.62 -18.20 -8.47
C ALA A 27 -6.09 -17.90 -8.79
N ASP A 28 -6.98 -18.85 -8.52
CA ASP A 28 -8.41 -18.72 -8.80
C ASP A 28 -9.11 -17.81 -7.78
N ALA A 29 -8.57 -17.75 -6.56
CA ALA A 29 -9.07 -16.92 -5.48
C ALA A 29 -7.99 -16.63 -4.41
N ILE A 30 -8.15 -15.51 -3.71
CA ILE A 30 -7.48 -15.19 -2.45
C ILE A 30 -8.47 -15.45 -1.32
N VAL A 31 -8.05 -16.18 -0.29
CA VAL A 31 -8.80 -16.32 0.97
C VAL A 31 -7.99 -15.65 2.08
N PHE A 32 -8.57 -14.61 2.66
CA PHE A 32 -7.97 -13.84 3.75
C PHE A 32 -8.73 -14.10 5.04
N VAL A 33 -8.00 -14.36 6.13
CA VAL A 33 -8.60 -14.74 7.42
C VAL A 33 -8.33 -13.63 8.43
N ALA A 34 -9.30 -12.73 8.59
CA ALA A 34 -9.28 -11.68 9.60
C ALA A 34 -10.66 -11.00 9.72
N ASP A 35 -10.87 -10.30 10.83
CA ASP A 35 -11.99 -9.40 11.07
C ASP A 35 -11.89 -8.07 10.30
N GLY A 36 -10.68 -7.59 10.01
CA GLY A 36 -10.42 -6.34 9.30
C GLY A 36 -10.21 -6.46 7.78
N ARG A 37 -10.29 -5.32 7.06
CA ARG A 37 -10.11 -5.24 5.60
C ARG A 37 -8.83 -4.55 5.14
N PHE A 38 -8.19 -3.71 5.96
CA PHE A 38 -7.05 -2.90 5.53
C PHE A 38 -5.88 -3.73 4.97
N HIS A 39 -5.55 -4.84 5.63
CA HIS A 39 -4.53 -5.79 5.17
C HIS A 39 -4.92 -6.52 3.87
N LEU A 40 -6.21 -6.84 3.72
CA LEU A 40 -6.76 -7.43 2.51
C LEU A 40 -6.70 -6.46 1.32
N GLU A 41 -6.99 -5.19 1.54
CA GLU A 41 -6.91 -4.19 0.48
C GLU A 41 -5.51 -4.10 -0.12
N ALA A 42 -4.45 -4.23 0.69
CA ALA A 42 -3.07 -4.25 0.19
C ALA A 42 -2.82 -5.37 -0.83
N ILE A 43 -3.28 -6.60 -0.55
CA ILE A 43 -3.13 -7.72 -1.50
C ILE A 43 -4.06 -7.57 -2.71
N MET A 44 -5.25 -6.98 -2.54
CA MET A 44 -6.16 -6.69 -3.66
C MET A 44 -5.60 -5.60 -4.59
N ILE A 45 -4.86 -4.61 -4.05
CA ILE A 45 -4.12 -3.62 -4.83
C ILE A 45 -2.98 -4.26 -5.62
N ALA A 46 -2.24 -5.19 -5.01
CA ALA A 46 -1.16 -5.90 -5.68
C ALA A 46 -1.67 -6.89 -6.74
N ASN A 47 -2.89 -7.42 -6.61
CA ASN A 47 -3.44 -8.50 -7.45
C ASN A 47 -4.88 -8.21 -7.89
N PRO A 48 -5.13 -7.15 -8.69
CA PRO A 48 -6.47 -6.61 -8.92
C PRO A 48 -7.41 -7.53 -9.70
N THR A 49 -6.90 -8.54 -10.39
CA THR A 49 -7.68 -9.46 -11.23
C THR A 49 -8.10 -10.73 -10.49
N VAL A 50 -7.56 -10.99 -9.29
CA VAL A 50 -7.82 -12.21 -8.54
C VAL A 50 -9.01 -11.99 -7.59
N PRO A 51 -10.08 -12.79 -7.66
CA PRO A 51 -11.19 -12.70 -6.73
C PRO A 51 -10.72 -12.87 -5.27
N ALA A 52 -11.12 -11.96 -4.39
CA ALA A 52 -10.74 -12.00 -2.98
C ALA A 52 -11.94 -12.29 -2.08
N TYR A 53 -11.72 -13.13 -1.08
CA TYR A 53 -12.70 -13.50 -0.07
C TYR A 53 -12.10 -13.26 1.32
N ARG A 54 -12.92 -12.76 2.24
CA ARG A 54 -12.55 -12.60 3.64
C ARG A 54 -13.40 -13.51 4.51
N TYR A 55 -12.74 -14.37 5.28
CA TYR A 55 -13.34 -15.11 6.36
C TYR A 55 -13.04 -14.41 7.69
N ASP A 56 -14.08 -13.99 8.38
CA ASP A 56 -13.97 -13.44 9.72
C ASP A 56 -14.14 -14.57 10.76
N PRO A 57 -13.12 -14.89 11.57
CA PRO A 57 -13.19 -15.99 12.51
C PRO A 57 -14.14 -15.74 13.69
N TYR A 58 -14.48 -14.48 14.00
CA TYR A 58 -15.39 -14.15 15.10
C TYR A 58 -16.84 -14.28 14.67
N SER A 59 -17.21 -13.66 13.55
CA SER A 59 -18.57 -13.74 13.00
C SER A 59 -18.83 -15.04 12.22
N ARG A 60 -17.77 -15.78 11.86
CA ARG A 60 -17.80 -16.99 11.02
C ARG A 60 -18.40 -16.76 9.64
N LEU A 61 -18.25 -15.54 9.13
CA LEU A 61 -18.78 -15.14 7.82
C LEU A 61 -17.66 -15.15 6.78
N LEU A 62 -17.91 -15.82 5.66
CA LEU A 62 -17.12 -15.70 4.44
C LEU A 62 -17.82 -14.71 3.50
N THR A 63 -17.13 -13.64 3.15
CA THR A 63 -17.64 -12.59 2.27
C THR A 63 -16.73 -12.42 1.06
N ARG A 64 -17.32 -12.12 -0.10
CA ARG A 64 -16.56 -11.72 -1.29
C ARG A 64 -16.26 -10.23 -1.20
N GLU A 65 -14.99 -9.88 -1.31
CA GLU A 65 -14.51 -8.53 -1.10
C GLU A 65 -14.17 -7.88 -2.44
N GLN A 66 -14.49 -6.59 -2.57
CA GLN A 66 -14.21 -5.79 -3.75
C GLN A 66 -13.42 -4.53 -3.36
N TYR A 67 -12.54 -4.09 -4.26
CA TYR A 67 -11.76 -2.88 -4.08
C TYR A 67 -11.88 -2.03 -5.33
N ASP A 68 -12.28 -0.77 -5.17
CA ASP A 68 -12.42 0.17 -6.27
C ASP A 68 -11.05 0.69 -6.72
N GLN A 69 -10.38 -0.12 -7.55
CA GLN A 69 -9.10 0.23 -8.16
C GLN A 69 -9.21 1.49 -9.03
N ALA A 70 -10.33 1.66 -9.74
CA ALA A 70 -10.53 2.76 -10.66
C ALA A 70 -10.66 4.08 -9.89
N GLY A 71 -11.52 4.12 -8.87
CA GLY A 71 -11.68 5.27 -7.99
C GLY A 71 -10.40 5.60 -7.23
N MET A 72 -9.69 4.60 -6.68
CA MET A 72 -8.40 4.81 -6.03
C MET A 72 -7.38 5.46 -7.00
N ARG A 73 -7.26 4.97 -8.23
CA ARG A 73 -6.33 5.53 -9.23
C ARG A 73 -6.73 6.93 -9.66
N ALA A 74 -8.03 7.17 -9.82
CA ALA A 74 -8.57 8.48 -10.16
C ALA A 74 -8.28 9.52 -9.07
N ALA A 75 -8.50 9.17 -7.80
CA ALA A 75 -8.21 10.03 -6.67
C ALA A 75 -6.71 10.39 -6.60
N ARG A 76 -5.82 9.41 -6.76
CA ARG A 76 -4.36 9.63 -6.79
C ARG A 76 -3.93 10.51 -7.95
N ARG A 77 -4.47 10.27 -9.15
CA ARG A 77 -4.20 11.11 -10.33
C ARG A 77 -4.64 12.55 -10.11
N LYS A 78 -5.84 12.77 -9.59
CA LYS A 78 -6.35 14.11 -9.26
C LYS A 78 -5.42 14.84 -8.28
N ALA A 79 -4.93 14.16 -7.25
CA ALA A 79 -3.98 14.74 -6.30
C ALA A 79 -2.66 15.15 -6.99
N VAL A 80 -2.09 14.28 -7.84
CA VAL A 80 -0.88 14.58 -8.62
C VAL A 80 -1.09 15.78 -9.55
N GLU A 81 -2.22 15.82 -10.26
CA GLU A 81 -2.56 16.92 -11.16
C GLU A 81 -2.71 18.24 -10.40
N SER A 82 -3.39 18.23 -9.25
CA SER A 82 -3.55 19.42 -8.41
C SER A 82 -2.22 19.95 -7.85
N ALA A 83 -1.25 19.08 -7.61
CA ALA A 83 0.04 19.44 -7.05
C ALA A 83 1.09 19.82 -8.10
N ARG A 84 0.82 19.63 -9.41
CA ARG A 84 1.79 19.79 -10.50
C ARG A 84 2.46 21.18 -10.53
N GLY A 85 1.72 22.24 -10.18
CA GLY A 85 2.21 23.61 -10.17
C GLY A 85 2.77 24.10 -8.83
N ALA A 86 2.86 23.24 -7.81
CA ALA A 86 3.29 23.64 -6.49
C ALA A 86 4.76 24.07 -6.47
N GLN A 87 5.02 25.27 -5.94
CA GLN A 87 6.38 25.83 -5.80
C GLN A 87 7.06 25.45 -4.48
N HIS A 88 6.27 25.05 -3.48
CA HIS A 88 6.74 24.65 -2.16
C HIS A 88 6.19 23.27 -1.83
N TRP A 89 7.09 22.39 -1.39
CA TRP A 89 6.77 20.99 -1.08
C TRP A 89 7.15 20.66 0.36
N GLY A 90 6.23 20.03 1.08
CA GLY A 90 6.50 19.38 2.36
C GLY A 90 6.87 17.92 2.15
N VAL A 91 8.06 17.51 2.59
CA VAL A 91 8.44 16.08 2.65
C VAL A 91 8.23 15.62 4.09
N VAL A 92 7.40 14.60 4.30
CA VAL A 92 7.12 14.06 5.64
C VAL A 92 7.90 12.76 5.83
N LEU A 93 8.69 12.69 6.90
CA LEU A 93 9.44 11.50 7.30
C LEU A 93 8.95 11.04 8.67
N GLY A 94 8.35 9.84 8.71
CA GLY A 94 7.98 9.18 9.95
C GLY A 94 9.22 8.79 10.76
N THR A 95 9.29 9.16 12.04
CA THR A 95 10.42 8.85 12.94
C THR A 95 10.17 7.61 13.81
N LEU A 96 8.95 7.05 13.78
CA LEU A 96 8.62 5.83 14.52
C LEU A 96 9.18 4.58 13.83
N GLY A 97 10.00 3.83 14.58
CA GLY A 97 10.46 2.50 14.22
C GLY A 97 11.03 2.41 12.80
N ARG A 98 10.47 1.49 11.99
CA ARG A 98 10.89 1.23 10.60
C ARG A 98 10.01 1.91 9.53
N GLN A 99 9.31 3.00 9.89
CA GLN A 99 8.46 3.75 8.94
C GLN A 99 9.28 4.68 8.04
N GLY A 100 10.31 5.32 8.61
CA GLY A 100 11.13 6.30 7.90
C GLY A 100 12.23 5.69 7.05
N ASN A 101 12.50 6.31 5.90
CA ASN A 101 13.67 6.05 5.09
C ASN A 101 14.40 7.38 4.78
N PRO A 102 15.42 7.76 5.59
CA PRO A 102 16.14 9.02 5.41
C PRO A 102 16.82 9.16 4.04
N ALA A 103 17.35 8.06 3.49
CA ALA A 103 18.00 8.08 2.19
C ALA A 103 17.00 8.38 1.05
N LEU A 104 15.80 7.81 1.13
CA LEU A 104 14.72 8.12 0.19
C LEU A 104 14.23 9.56 0.36
N ALA A 105 14.07 10.04 1.59
CA ALA A 105 13.68 11.43 1.85
C ALA A 105 14.71 12.44 1.30
N ALA A 106 16.00 12.15 1.44
CA ALA A 106 17.08 12.94 0.85
C ALA A 106 17.01 12.94 -0.68
N THR A 107 16.81 11.77 -1.29
CA THR A 107 16.66 11.62 -2.76
C THR A 107 15.46 12.44 -3.28
N LEU A 108 14.30 12.33 -2.62
CA LEU A 108 13.10 13.09 -2.98
C LEU A 108 13.32 14.60 -2.86
N THR A 109 13.97 15.03 -1.78
CA THR A 109 14.30 16.45 -1.56
C THR A 109 15.22 16.98 -2.66
N GLN A 110 16.25 16.23 -3.04
CA GLN A 110 17.15 16.59 -4.13
C GLN A 110 16.43 16.73 -5.47
N HIS A 111 15.55 15.78 -5.80
CA HIS A 111 14.77 15.85 -7.05
C HIS A 111 13.85 17.07 -7.09
N LEU A 112 13.16 17.38 -5.99
CA LEU A 112 12.28 18.54 -5.91
C LEU A 112 13.07 19.86 -6.01
N GLN A 113 14.22 19.95 -5.34
CA GLN A 113 15.10 21.12 -5.43
C GLN A 113 15.70 21.30 -6.83
N ALA A 114 16.11 20.21 -7.48
CA ALA A 114 16.60 20.24 -8.87
C ALA A 114 15.53 20.69 -9.87
N ALA A 115 14.25 20.42 -9.56
CA ALA A 115 13.11 20.95 -10.30
C ALA A 115 12.76 22.41 -9.95
N GLY A 116 13.56 23.09 -9.13
CA GLY A 116 13.39 24.49 -8.73
C GLY A 116 12.40 24.72 -7.59
N ALA A 117 11.92 23.67 -6.93
CA ALA A 117 10.97 23.80 -5.83
C ALA A 117 11.66 24.08 -4.49
N ARG A 118 10.99 24.85 -3.63
CA ARG A 118 11.37 25.00 -2.22
C ARG A 118 10.86 23.79 -1.44
N VAL A 119 11.69 23.23 -0.55
CA VAL A 119 11.35 22.01 0.19
C VAL A 119 11.47 22.24 1.69
N THR A 120 10.48 21.80 2.45
CA THR A 120 10.50 21.73 3.92
C THR A 120 10.38 20.28 4.35
N LEU A 121 11.36 19.78 5.11
CA LEU A 121 11.30 18.44 5.70
C LEU A 121 10.59 18.50 7.05
N PHE A 122 9.54 17.71 7.21
CA PHE A 122 8.80 17.51 8.45
C PHE A 122 9.13 16.14 9.03
N LEU A 123 9.59 16.12 10.28
CA LEU A 123 9.79 14.89 11.05
C LEU A 123 8.59 14.70 11.96
N VAL A 124 7.90 13.57 11.85
CA VAL A 124 6.67 13.29 12.59
C VAL A 124 6.74 11.92 13.23
N SER A 125 6.34 11.82 14.49
CA SER A 125 6.17 10.55 15.22
C SER A 125 4.70 10.17 15.29
#